data_AF-A0A2H3ANP1-F1
#
_entry.id   AF-A0A2H3ANP1-F1
#
_cell.length_a   1.000
_cell.length_b   1.000
_cell.length_c   1.000
_cell.angle_alpha   90.00
_cell.angle_beta   90.00
_cell.angle_gamma   90.00
#
_symmetry.space_group_name_H-M   'P 1'
#
loop_
_entity.id
_entity.type
_entity.pdbx_description
1 polymer ?
#
loop_
_entity_poly.entity_id
_entity_poly.type
_entity_poly.pdbx_seq_one_letter_code
_entity_poly.pdbx_strand_id
1 'polypeptide(L)'
;MGEGPVCHDSVYIGHESRRRDARPVDNYNFTDENIKNYIQTTYSAFPPYLSDTILDRLLGLYPDDPSLGSPYGTGNETFGLPVGWKRVASMTGDLTFDAQRRTWTQTAAQAGVQAYGYQFTQNRSTSTAELGVYHSSEIDFVYGQLNSSSEPASSILLSEMMVDYWVSFATSLDPNDGLGTSRPSWPQYTPENEVLLQLNGDNTAVIPDDYRKEAIEFLWDNADAFHR
;
A
#
# COMPACT_ATOMS: atom_id res chain seq x y z
N MET A 1 -5.84 -41.19 -4.71
CA MET A 1 -5.81 -40.22 -5.82
C MET A 1 -5.06 -39.03 -5.27
N GLY A 2 -3.80 -38.86 -5.69
CA GLY A 2 -2.91 -37.84 -5.15
C GLY A 2 -3.20 -36.52 -5.84
N GLU A 3 -3.51 -35.51 -5.04
CA GLU A 3 -3.55 -34.13 -5.52
C GLU A 3 -2.14 -33.74 -5.95
N GLY A 4 -2.02 -33.29 -7.20
CA GLY A 4 -0.75 -32.85 -7.76
C GLY A 4 -0.26 -31.58 -7.07
N PRO A 5 1.03 -31.22 -7.26
CA PRO A 5 1.57 -29.97 -6.72
C PRO A 5 0.84 -28.79 -7.36
N VAL A 6 0.05 -28.09 -6.56
CA VAL A 6 -0.51 -26.78 -6.90
C VAL A 6 0.65 -25.78 -6.96
N CYS A 7 0.72 -24.99 -8.02
CA CYS A 7 1.66 -23.87 -8.15
C CYS A 7 1.24 -22.80 -7.12
N HIS A 8 1.97 -22.71 -6.00
CA HIS A 8 1.71 -21.72 -4.96
C HIS A 8 2.58 -20.50 -5.26
N ASP A 9 2.08 -19.61 -6.10
CA ASP A 9 2.72 -18.32 -6.34
C ASP A 9 2.68 -17.50 -5.06
N SER A 10 3.87 -17.11 -4.60
CA SER A 10 4.04 -16.21 -3.47
C SER A 10 3.63 -14.81 -3.93
N VAL A 11 2.44 -14.40 -3.52
CA VAL A 11 1.87 -13.13 -3.93
C VAL A 11 2.49 -12.02 -3.09
N TYR A 12 3.37 -11.28 -3.74
CA TYR A 12 3.92 -10.02 -3.27
C TYR A 12 2.94 -8.90 -3.59
N ILE A 13 2.46 -8.19 -2.57
CA ILE A 13 1.65 -7.00 -2.75
C ILE A 13 2.37 -5.87 -2.03
N GLY A 14 3.12 -5.08 -2.79
CA GLY A 14 3.49 -3.73 -2.39
C GLY A 14 2.31 -2.80 -2.61
N HIS A 15 2.04 -1.91 -1.66
CA HIS A 15 1.03 -0.86 -1.84
C HIS A 15 1.68 0.50 -1.95
N GLU A 16 1.16 1.27 -2.90
CA GLU A 16 1.39 2.70 -3.06
C GLU A 16 0.10 3.42 -3.48
N SER A 17 -0.16 4.59 -2.89
CA SER A 17 -1.45 5.26 -2.98
C SER A 17 -1.53 6.29 -4.13
N ARG A 18 -1.67 5.88 -5.41
CA ARG A 18 -2.34 6.72 -6.45
C ARG A 18 -2.46 6.14 -7.87
N ARG A 19 -3.70 6.05 -8.39
CA ARG A 19 -3.95 6.04 -9.84
C ARG A 19 -4.03 7.48 -10.38
N ARG A 20 -3.26 7.79 -11.44
CA ARG A 20 -3.52 8.94 -12.33
C ARG A 20 -4.78 8.63 -13.17
N ASP A 21 -5.97 8.69 -12.60
CA ASP A 21 -7.18 8.80 -13.42
C ASP A 21 -7.54 10.28 -13.59
N ALA A 22 -7.54 10.71 -14.85
CA ALA A 22 -7.49 12.08 -15.32
C ALA A 22 -8.81 12.85 -15.11
N ARG A 23 -9.07 13.32 -13.89
CA ARG A 23 -9.93 14.49 -13.66
C ARG A 23 -9.09 15.62 -13.06
N PRO A 24 -9.25 16.87 -13.52
CA PRO A 24 -8.57 18.00 -12.87
C PRO A 24 -9.10 18.11 -11.44
N VAL A 25 -8.26 17.70 -10.49
CA VAL A 25 -8.48 17.79 -9.05
C VAL A 25 -8.72 19.25 -8.64
N ASP A 26 -8.23 20.19 -9.44
CA ASP A 26 -8.25 21.63 -9.22
C ASP A 26 -9.66 22.23 -9.06
N ASN A 27 -10.73 21.50 -9.43
CA ASN A 27 -12.12 21.96 -9.30
C ASN A 27 -13.08 20.93 -8.67
N TYR A 28 -12.60 19.83 -8.10
CA TYR A 28 -13.49 18.85 -7.46
C TYR A 28 -13.90 19.32 -6.06
N ASN A 29 -15.19 19.51 -5.84
CA ASN A 29 -15.73 19.86 -4.54
C ASN A 29 -15.87 18.60 -3.67
N PHE A 30 -14.99 18.41 -2.69
CA PHE A 30 -14.92 17.22 -1.82
C PHE A 30 -15.96 17.20 -0.70
N THR A 31 -17.22 17.55 -0.99
CA THR A 31 -18.33 17.33 -0.05
C THR A 31 -18.57 15.83 0.14
N ASP A 32 -19.10 15.44 1.30
CA ASP A 32 -19.49 14.05 1.60
C ASP A 32 -20.33 13.41 0.48
N GLU A 33 -21.34 14.12 -0.05
CA GLU A 33 -22.19 13.63 -1.14
C GLU A 33 -21.39 13.29 -2.41
N ASN A 34 -20.50 14.19 -2.82
CA ASN A 34 -19.62 13.98 -3.97
C ASN A 34 -18.67 12.80 -3.74
N ILE A 35 -18.07 12.67 -2.55
CA ILE A 35 -17.20 11.54 -2.22
C ILE A 35 -17.98 10.23 -2.27
N LYS A 36 -19.18 10.17 -1.68
CA LYS A 36 -20.05 8.98 -1.75
C LYS A 36 -20.36 8.60 -3.19
N ASN A 37 -20.73 9.56 -4.02
CA ASN A 37 -21.00 9.34 -5.44
C ASN A 37 -19.75 8.83 -6.19
N TYR A 38 -18.59 9.40 -5.90
CA TYR A 38 -17.32 8.94 -6.46
C TYR A 38 -17.01 7.49 -6.07
N ILE A 39 -17.16 7.12 -4.79
CA ILE A 39 -16.94 5.76 -4.31
C ILE A 39 -17.95 4.79 -4.94
N GLN A 40 -19.23 5.14 -4.92
CA GLN A 40 -20.30 4.34 -5.54
C GLN A 40 -19.99 4.06 -7.01
N THR A 41 -19.69 5.10 -7.80
CA THR A 41 -19.46 4.94 -9.24
C THR A 41 -18.14 4.26 -9.60
N THR A 42 -17.14 4.30 -8.71
CA THR A 42 -15.81 3.75 -8.98
C THR A 42 -15.67 2.31 -8.48
N TYR A 43 -16.23 2.00 -7.32
CA TYR A 43 -16.07 0.70 -6.64
C TYR A 43 -17.37 -0.12 -6.60
N SER A 44 -18.52 0.47 -6.96
CA SER A 44 -19.81 -0.25 -6.96
C SER A 44 -20.70 0.19 -8.12
N ALA A 45 -20.14 0.16 -9.33
CA ALA A 45 -20.83 0.65 -10.54
C ALA A 45 -22.05 -0.20 -10.96
N PHE A 46 -22.13 -1.44 -10.46
CA PHE A 46 -23.19 -2.40 -10.77
C PHE A 46 -23.77 -3.00 -9.47
N PRO A 47 -24.98 -3.59 -9.50
CA PRO A 47 -25.53 -4.25 -8.32
C PRO A 47 -24.66 -5.43 -7.83
N PRO A 48 -24.56 -5.66 -6.50
CA PRO A 48 -25.19 -4.88 -5.42
C PRO A 48 -24.52 -3.52 -5.19
N TYR A 49 -25.35 -2.49 -5.01
CA TYR A 49 -24.88 -1.13 -4.72
C TYR A 49 -24.52 -0.96 -3.23
N LEU A 50 -23.59 -0.04 -2.92
CA LEU A 50 -23.30 0.32 -1.54
C LEU A 50 -24.52 1.02 -0.93
N SER A 51 -24.89 0.60 0.28
CA SER A 51 -25.94 1.30 1.03
C SER A 51 -25.41 2.61 1.62
N ASP A 52 -26.31 3.55 1.89
CA ASP A 52 -25.96 4.79 2.60
C ASP A 52 -25.29 4.50 3.94
N THR A 53 -25.68 3.42 4.64
CA THR A 53 -25.04 3.00 5.89
C THR A 53 -23.57 2.62 5.69
N ILE A 54 -23.23 1.89 4.63
CA ILE A 54 -21.84 1.54 4.32
C ILE A 54 -21.06 2.81 3.96
N LEU A 55 -21.64 3.67 3.13
CA LEU A 55 -21.02 4.92 2.69
C LEU A 55 -20.79 5.90 3.85
N ASP A 56 -21.78 6.07 4.74
CA ASP A 56 -21.67 6.90 5.95
C ASP A 56 -20.60 6.36 6.89
N ARG A 57 -20.56 5.04 7.08
CA ARG A 57 -19.54 4.40 7.92
C ARG A 57 -18.15 4.59 7.33
N LEU A 58 -18.00 4.45 6.01
CA LEU A 58 -16.74 4.73 5.32
C LEU A 58 -16.29 6.17 5.54
N LEU A 59 -17.19 7.15 5.38
CA LEU A 59 -16.87 8.55 5.65
C LEU A 59 -16.51 8.82 7.11
N GLY A 60 -17.07 8.08 8.06
CA GLY A 60 -16.70 8.18 9.47
C GLY A 60 -15.32 7.60 9.78
N LEU A 61 -14.90 6.55 9.06
CA LEU A 61 -13.58 5.92 9.21
C LEU A 61 -12.45 6.72 8.56
N TYR A 62 -12.78 7.52 7.55
CA TYR A 62 -11.87 8.48 6.92
C TYR A 62 -12.43 9.90 7.16
N PRO A 63 -12.15 10.56 8.29
CA PRO A 63 -12.71 11.88 8.59
C PRO A 63 -12.18 12.98 7.66
N ASP A 64 -12.88 14.11 7.61
CA ASP A 64 -12.43 15.34 6.90
C ASP A 64 -11.36 16.10 7.71
N ASP A 65 -10.27 15.39 8.02
CA ASP A 65 -9.09 15.90 8.71
C ASP A 65 -7.85 15.67 7.82
N PRO A 66 -7.28 16.74 7.23
CA PRO A 66 -6.10 16.63 6.36
C PRO A 66 -4.88 15.97 7.03
N SER A 67 -4.75 16.01 8.36
CA SER A 67 -3.64 15.38 9.07
C SER A 67 -3.65 13.86 9.05
N LEU A 68 -4.83 13.27 8.81
CA LEU A 68 -5.04 11.83 8.78
C LEU A 68 -5.01 11.24 7.35
N GLY A 69 -5.07 12.08 6.32
CA GLY A 69 -5.10 11.65 4.92
C GLY A 69 -3.73 11.46 4.27
N SER A 70 -3.73 10.91 3.05
CA SER A 70 -2.52 10.67 2.25
C SER A 70 -2.12 11.92 1.43
N PRO A 71 -0.83 12.31 1.34
CA PRO A 71 0.36 11.64 1.88
C PRO A 71 0.40 11.66 3.41
N TYR A 72 0.56 10.48 4.00
CA TYR A 72 0.56 10.31 5.46
C TYR A 72 1.78 10.99 6.09
N GLY A 73 1.66 11.42 7.36
CA GLY A 73 2.77 12.04 8.11
C GLY A 73 3.10 13.48 7.71
N THR A 74 2.30 14.10 6.84
CA THR A 74 2.49 15.49 6.38
C THR A 74 1.64 16.52 7.14
N GLY A 75 0.92 16.09 8.19
CA GLY A 75 0.05 16.97 8.98
C GLY A 75 -1.01 17.68 8.12
N ASN A 76 -1.31 18.93 8.44
CA ASN A 76 -2.35 19.70 7.74
C ASN A 76 -1.91 20.29 6.39
N GLU A 77 -0.71 19.98 5.89
CA GLU A 77 -0.25 20.45 4.59
C GLU A 77 -1.10 19.82 3.47
N THR A 78 -1.67 20.68 2.61
CA THR A 78 -2.49 20.28 1.46
C THR A 78 -1.81 20.53 0.12
N PHE A 79 -0.62 21.15 0.13
CA PHE A 79 0.19 21.41 -1.07
C PHE A 79 -0.54 22.24 -2.13
N GLY A 80 -1.43 23.13 -1.68
CA GLY A 80 -2.28 23.95 -2.56
C GLY A 80 -3.48 23.21 -3.16
N LEU A 81 -3.72 21.94 -2.77
CA LEU A 81 -4.87 21.15 -3.19
C LEU A 81 -6.07 21.34 -2.22
N PRO A 82 -7.30 21.00 -2.66
CA PRO A 82 -8.48 21.05 -1.79
C PRO A 82 -8.35 20.19 -0.53
N VAL A 83 -8.92 20.62 0.59
CA VAL A 83 -8.74 19.95 1.91
C VAL A 83 -9.17 18.47 1.93
N GLY A 84 -10.28 18.12 1.28
CA GLY A 84 -10.78 16.74 1.21
C GLY A 84 -10.02 15.83 0.25
N TRP A 85 -9.02 16.35 -0.46
CA TRP A 85 -8.22 15.56 -1.38
C TRP A 85 -7.41 14.47 -0.68
N LYS A 86 -6.80 14.79 0.48
CA LYS A 86 -6.00 13.82 1.25
C LYS A 86 -6.85 12.66 1.78
N ARG A 87 -8.08 13.00 2.17
CA ARG A 87 -9.10 12.05 2.63
C ARG A 87 -9.45 11.05 1.53
N VAL A 88 -9.74 11.53 0.31
CA VAL A 88 -10.03 10.64 -0.82
C VAL A 88 -8.80 9.85 -1.25
N ALA A 89 -7.60 10.43 -1.24
CA ALA A 89 -6.36 9.72 -1.55
C ALA A 89 -6.10 8.55 -0.56
N SER A 90 -6.34 8.78 0.73
CA SER A 90 -6.26 7.73 1.77
C SER A 90 -7.28 6.60 1.52
N MET A 91 -8.55 6.97 1.36
CA MET A 91 -9.65 6.01 1.16
C MET A 91 -9.46 5.16 -0.10
N THR A 92 -9.03 5.77 -1.21
CA THR A 92 -8.80 5.08 -2.48
C THR A 92 -7.58 4.18 -2.46
N GLY A 93 -6.50 4.57 -1.79
CA GLY A 93 -5.34 3.71 -1.57
C GLY A 93 -5.73 2.44 -0.83
N ASP A 94 -6.47 2.61 0.27
CA ASP A 94 -6.87 1.47 1.10
C ASP A 94 -7.87 0.55 0.39
N LEU A 95 -8.86 1.11 -0.33
CA LEU A 95 -9.83 0.35 -1.13
C LEU A 95 -9.22 -0.44 -2.28
N THR A 96 -8.14 0.08 -2.87
CA THR A 96 -7.58 -0.48 -4.11
C THR A 96 -6.44 -1.45 -3.83
N PHE A 97 -5.75 -1.28 -2.71
CA PHE A 97 -4.51 -2.00 -2.44
C PHE A 97 -4.33 -2.46 -0.98
N ASP A 98 -4.35 -1.57 0.03
CA ASP A 98 -3.97 -2.00 1.40
C ASP A 98 -4.92 -3.04 1.98
N ALA A 99 -6.23 -2.91 1.75
CA ALA A 99 -7.19 -3.89 2.23
C ALA A 99 -6.96 -5.26 1.58
N GLN A 100 -6.77 -5.28 0.26
CA GLN A 100 -6.51 -6.52 -0.47
C GLN A 100 -5.17 -7.13 -0.04
N ARG A 101 -4.13 -6.31 0.11
CA ARG A 101 -2.82 -6.73 0.60
C ARG A 101 -2.92 -7.39 1.98
N ARG A 102 -3.53 -6.70 2.96
CA ARG A 102 -3.63 -7.19 4.34
C ARG A 102 -4.38 -8.50 4.41
N THR A 103 -5.58 -8.53 3.84
CA THR A 103 -6.42 -9.72 3.83
C THR A 103 -5.73 -10.87 3.14
N TRP A 104 -5.10 -10.64 1.98
CA TRP A 104 -4.41 -11.69 1.25
C TRP A 104 -3.25 -12.27 2.08
N THR A 105 -2.39 -11.41 2.64
CA THR A 105 -1.25 -11.86 3.45
C THR A 105 -1.71 -12.64 4.69
N GLN A 106 -2.73 -12.14 5.39
CA GLN A 106 -3.32 -12.83 6.55
C GLN A 106 -3.91 -14.18 6.17
N THR A 107 -4.68 -14.24 5.08
CA THR A 107 -5.30 -15.49 4.59
C THR A 107 -4.25 -16.50 4.18
N ALA A 108 -3.21 -16.08 3.46
CA ALA A 108 -2.09 -16.93 3.05
C ALA A 108 -1.34 -17.48 4.28
N ALA A 109 -1.02 -16.63 5.25
CA ALA A 109 -0.33 -17.03 6.48
C ALA A 109 -1.17 -18.02 7.31
N GLN A 110 -2.49 -17.79 7.43
CA GLN A 110 -3.41 -18.72 8.09
C GLN A 110 -3.51 -20.07 7.38
N ALA A 111 -3.38 -20.09 6.05
CA ALA A 111 -3.34 -21.31 5.25
C ALA A 111 -1.97 -22.04 5.31
N GLY A 112 -0.99 -21.53 6.07
CA GLY A 112 0.35 -22.10 6.17
C GLY A 112 1.26 -21.78 5.00
N VAL A 113 0.89 -20.83 4.13
CA VAL A 113 1.75 -20.34 3.05
C VAL A 113 2.79 -19.40 3.65
N GLN A 114 4.06 -19.59 3.27
CA GLN A 114 5.13 -18.69 3.66
C GLN A 114 4.93 -17.32 2.99
N ALA A 115 4.69 -16.29 3.80
CA ALA A 115 4.38 -14.95 3.32
C ALA A 115 5.32 -13.92 3.94
N TYR A 116 5.67 -12.90 3.17
CA TYR A 116 6.53 -11.79 3.57
C TYR A 116 5.88 -10.49 3.10
N GLY A 117 5.70 -9.53 4.00
CA GLY A 117 5.09 -8.23 3.69
C GLY A 117 6.08 -7.09 3.89
N TYR A 118 5.96 -6.03 3.10
CA TYR A 118 6.79 -4.83 3.23
C TYR A 118 5.95 -3.57 3.00
N GLN A 119 6.43 -2.44 3.53
CA GLN A 119 5.88 -1.11 3.24
C GLN A 119 6.99 -0.24 2.65
N PHE A 120 6.82 0.20 1.40
CA PHE A 120 7.74 1.14 0.78
C PHE A 120 7.47 2.57 1.27
N THR A 121 8.49 3.24 1.78
CA THR A 121 8.35 4.58 2.38
C THR A 121 9.45 5.56 1.93
N GLN A 122 10.17 5.21 0.87
CA GLN A 122 11.23 6.06 0.32
C GLN A 122 10.67 7.03 -0.72
N ASN A 123 10.74 8.33 -0.44
CA ASN A 123 10.45 9.35 -1.44
C ASN A 123 11.54 9.39 -2.52
N ARG A 124 11.12 9.65 -3.76
CA ARG A 124 12.00 9.95 -4.88
C ARG A 124 12.45 11.41 -4.82
N SER A 125 13.74 11.66 -5.07
CA SER A 125 14.27 13.03 -5.09
C SER A 125 13.69 13.87 -6.24
N THR A 126 13.18 13.22 -7.28
CA THR A 126 12.54 13.85 -8.45
C THR A 126 11.04 14.11 -8.26
N SER A 127 10.44 13.68 -7.15
CA SER A 127 9.00 13.80 -6.93
C SER A 127 8.64 15.06 -6.16
N THR A 128 7.46 15.58 -6.48
CA THR A 128 6.89 16.72 -5.77
C THR A 128 6.27 16.26 -4.45
N ALA A 129 6.32 17.12 -3.43
CA ALA A 129 5.97 16.75 -2.06
C ALA A 129 4.51 16.28 -1.91
N GLU A 130 3.60 16.79 -2.74
CA GLU A 130 2.20 16.38 -2.76
C GLU A 130 2.00 14.94 -3.21
N LEU A 131 2.97 14.31 -3.88
CA LEU A 131 2.84 12.90 -4.26
C LEU A 131 3.17 11.96 -3.10
N GLY A 132 4.05 12.39 -2.18
CA GLY A 132 4.68 11.50 -1.22
C GLY A 132 5.29 10.27 -1.92
N VAL A 133 5.11 9.10 -1.31
CA VAL A 133 5.44 7.81 -1.91
C VAL A 133 4.23 7.33 -2.70
N TYR A 134 4.24 7.62 -4.00
CA TYR A 134 3.12 7.42 -4.90
C TYR A 134 3.22 6.10 -5.67
N HIS A 135 2.15 5.71 -6.34
CA HIS A 135 2.13 4.48 -7.14
C HIS A 135 3.15 4.48 -8.28
N SER A 136 3.83 3.35 -8.45
CA SER A 136 4.97 3.08 -9.31
C SER A 136 6.29 3.74 -8.90
N SER A 137 6.42 4.26 -7.66
CA SER A 137 7.62 4.99 -7.24
C SER A 137 8.78 4.06 -6.86
N GLU A 138 8.45 2.84 -6.47
CA GLU A 138 9.35 1.75 -6.10
C GLU A 138 9.93 0.99 -7.31
N ILE A 139 9.30 1.05 -8.49
CA ILE A 139 9.70 0.29 -9.69
C ILE A 139 11.20 0.45 -9.99
N ASP A 140 11.72 1.68 -10.02
CA ASP A 140 13.14 1.91 -10.29
C ASP A 140 14.05 1.32 -9.20
N PHE A 141 13.58 1.22 -7.96
CA PHE A 141 14.33 0.59 -6.87
C PHE A 141 14.41 -0.92 -7.06
N VAL A 142 13.27 -1.56 -7.39
CA VAL A 142 13.18 -3.01 -7.62
C VAL A 142 14.03 -3.45 -8.81
N TYR A 143 14.14 -2.63 -9.85
CA TYR A 143 14.94 -2.97 -11.04
C TYR A 143 16.41 -2.51 -10.96
N GLY A 144 16.84 -1.86 -9.88
CA GLY A 144 18.21 -1.34 -9.76
C GLY A 144 18.51 -0.20 -10.76
N GLN A 145 17.51 0.62 -11.11
CA GLN A 145 17.59 1.65 -12.15
C GLN A 145 17.65 3.08 -11.59
N LEU A 146 17.92 3.25 -10.30
CA LEU A 146 18.09 4.57 -9.71
C LEU A 146 19.28 5.32 -10.32
N ASN A 147 19.07 6.60 -10.64
CA ASN A 147 20.16 7.48 -11.03
C ASN A 147 20.90 7.98 -9.78
N SER A 148 22.11 7.47 -9.57
CA SER A 148 22.99 7.83 -8.46
C SER A 148 23.44 9.29 -8.44
N SER A 149 23.27 10.04 -9.53
CA SER A 149 23.54 11.48 -9.56
C SER A 149 22.36 12.31 -9.04
N SER A 150 21.16 11.75 -8.96
CA SER A 150 19.95 12.45 -8.51
C SER A 150 19.37 11.94 -7.20
N GLU A 151 19.72 10.73 -6.77
CA GLU A 151 19.22 10.12 -5.53
C GLU A 151 20.30 10.08 -4.44
N PRO A 152 19.92 10.17 -3.16
CA PRO A 152 20.87 10.06 -2.07
C PRO A 152 21.45 8.64 -2.01
N ALA A 153 22.66 8.52 -1.44
CA ALA A 153 23.35 7.24 -1.31
C ALA A 153 22.51 6.20 -0.53
N SER A 154 21.69 6.62 0.42
CA SER A 154 20.79 5.74 1.16
C SER A 154 19.67 5.15 0.29
N SER A 155 19.13 5.91 -0.67
CA SER A 155 18.20 5.38 -1.68
C SER A 155 18.86 4.37 -2.61
N ILE A 156 20.13 4.62 -3.01
CA ILE A 156 20.90 3.69 -3.84
C ILE A 156 21.12 2.37 -3.10
N LEU A 157 21.56 2.42 -1.84
CA LEU A 157 21.71 1.24 -1.01
C LEU A 157 20.37 0.51 -0.80
N LEU A 158 19.27 1.24 -0.62
CA LEU A 158 17.94 0.64 -0.54
C LEU A 158 17.58 -0.15 -1.80
N SER A 159 17.86 0.40 -2.98
CA SER A 159 17.61 -0.28 -4.26
C SER A 159 18.44 -1.57 -4.38
N GLU A 160 19.72 -1.54 -3.98
CA GLU A 160 20.57 -2.74 -3.95
C GLU A 160 19.98 -3.80 -3.00
N MET A 161 19.59 -3.40 -1.78
CA MET A 161 18.94 -4.31 -0.82
C MET A 161 17.64 -4.91 -1.38
N MET A 162 16.82 -4.11 -2.06
CA MET A 162 15.56 -4.56 -2.68
C MET A 162 15.81 -5.60 -3.77
N VAL A 163 16.74 -5.33 -4.69
CA VAL A 163 17.13 -6.28 -5.74
C VAL A 163 17.59 -7.60 -5.10
N ASP A 164 18.45 -7.53 -4.08
CA ASP A 164 18.97 -8.73 -3.42
C ASP A 164 17.88 -9.52 -2.68
N TYR A 165 16.96 -8.86 -1.94
CA TYR A 165 15.83 -9.57 -1.33
C TYR A 165 15.00 -10.33 -2.36
N TRP A 166 14.74 -9.73 -3.53
CA TRP A 166 13.93 -10.33 -4.58
C TRP A 166 14.66 -11.47 -5.28
N VAL A 167 15.96 -11.33 -5.55
CA VAL A 167 16.79 -12.40 -6.13
C VAL A 167 16.91 -13.57 -5.16
N SER A 168 17.14 -13.31 -3.87
CA SER A 168 17.17 -14.34 -2.83
C SER A 168 15.86 -15.11 -2.79
N PHE A 169 14.73 -14.40 -2.79
CA PHE A 169 13.41 -15.03 -2.81
C PHE A 169 13.19 -15.88 -4.06
N ALA A 170 13.53 -15.36 -5.25
CA ALA A 170 13.35 -16.08 -6.51
C ALA A 170 14.22 -17.35 -6.62
N THR A 171 15.37 -17.37 -5.95
CA THR A 171 16.34 -18.47 -6.05
C THR A 171 16.24 -19.48 -4.91
N SER A 172 15.75 -19.07 -3.74
CA SER A 172 15.77 -19.90 -2.53
C SER A 172 14.42 -19.98 -1.80
N LEU A 173 13.41 -19.21 -2.23
CA LEU A 173 12.13 -19.01 -1.52
C LEU A 173 12.26 -18.34 -0.14
N ASP A 174 13.43 -17.81 0.20
CA ASP A 174 13.71 -17.06 1.42
C ASP A 174 14.39 -15.73 1.06
N PRO A 175 13.84 -14.56 1.46
CA PRO A 175 14.50 -13.28 1.20
C PRO A 175 15.82 -13.11 2.00
N ASN A 176 16.09 -13.99 2.96
CA ASN A 176 17.21 -13.93 3.91
C ASN A 176 18.29 -15.01 3.67
N ASP A 177 18.55 -15.40 2.43
CA ASP A 177 19.50 -16.46 2.06
C ASP A 177 20.98 -16.21 2.43
N GLY A 178 21.31 -15.02 2.94
CA GLY A 178 22.66 -14.63 3.34
C GLY A 178 23.58 -14.23 2.18
N LEU A 179 23.07 -14.10 0.96
CA LEU A 179 23.79 -13.68 -0.23
C LEU A 179 23.53 -12.20 -0.55
N GLY A 180 24.45 -11.55 -1.29
CA GLY A 180 24.30 -10.15 -1.70
C GLY A 180 24.71 -9.14 -0.61
N THR A 181 24.14 -7.95 -0.69
CA THR A 181 24.36 -6.85 0.27
C THR A 181 23.90 -7.22 1.68
N SER A 182 24.65 -6.77 2.69
CA SER A 182 24.21 -6.90 4.08
C SER A 182 22.97 -6.03 4.30
N ARG A 183 21.89 -6.66 4.75
CA ARG A 183 20.57 -6.04 4.90
C ARG A 183 19.84 -6.57 6.14
N PRO A 184 18.90 -5.81 6.73
CA PRO A 184 18.10 -6.29 7.85
C PRO A 184 17.36 -7.59 7.55
N SER A 185 17.01 -8.36 8.57
CA SER A 185 16.16 -9.54 8.33
C SER A 185 14.75 -9.10 7.93
N TRP A 186 14.22 -9.72 6.88
CA TRP A 186 12.82 -9.59 6.49
C TRP A 186 12.03 -10.72 7.16
N PRO A 187 11.30 -10.44 8.26
CA PRO A 187 10.59 -11.47 8.99
C PRO A 187 9.43 -12.04 8.17
N GLN A 188 9.20 -13.34 8.33
CA GLN A 188 7.99 -13.98 7.82
C GLN A 188 6.76 -13.41 8.55
N TYR A 189 5.72 -13.14 7.78
CA TYR A 189 4.40 -12.79 8.27
C TYR A 189 3.69 -14.06 8.75
N THR A 190 3.25 -14.08 10.02
CA THR A 190 2.50 -15.21 10.60
C THR A 190 1.27 -14.71 11.35
N PRO A 191 0.29 -15.59 11.66
CA PRO A 191 -0.87 -15.20 12.46
C PRO A 191 -0.52 -14.63 13.84
N GLU A 192 0.62 -15.05 14.41
CA GLU A 192 1.12 -14.56 15.71
C GLU A 192 2.05 -13.34 15.59
N ASN A 193 2.47 -12.99 14.37
CA ASN A 193 3.46 -11.96 14.09
C ASN A 193 3.16 -11.23 12.78
N GLU A 194 2.11 -10.39 12.81
CA GLU A 194 1.64 -9.57 11.70
C GLU A 194 2.53 -8.32 11.53
N VAL A 195 3.69 -8.50 10.89
CA VAL A 195 4.70 -7.43 10.70
C VAL A 195 5.08 -7.24 9.25
N LEU A 196 5.48 -6.02 8.90
CA LEU A 196 6.04 -5.67 7.59
C LEU A 196 7.51 -5.25 7.74
N LEU A 197 8.28 -5.43 6.67
CA LEU A 197 9.54 -4.72 6.52
C LEU A 197 9.28 -3.33 5.92
N GLN A 198 9.50 -2.27 6.69
CA GLN A 198 9.57 -0.92 6.13
C GLN A 198 10.84 -0.79 5.28
N LEU A 199 10.68 -0.37 4.02
CA LEU A 199 11.77 -0.07 3.10
C LEU A 199 11.93 1.44 2.99
N ASN A 200 12.96 1.95 3.67
CA ASN A 200 13.37 3.35 3.67
C ASN A 200 14.89 3.41 3.72
N GLY A 201 15.54 4.22 2.88
CA GLY A 201 17.00 4.24 2.81
C GLY A 201 17.67 4.63 4.12
N ASP A 202 17.00 5.48 4.91
CA ASP A 202 17.52 5.95 6.20
C ASP A 202 17.02 5.10 7.37
N ASN A 203 15.97 4.29 7.18
CA ASN A 203 15.34 3.51 8.25
C ASN A 203 14.61 2.24 7.73
N THR A 204 15.36 1.27 7.25
CA THR A 204 14.83 -0.07 6.97
C THR A 204 14.62 -0.80 8.29
N ALA A 205 13.36 -1.05 8.66
CA ALA A 205 13.00 -1.57 9.98
C ALA A 205 11.75 -2.45 9.93
N VAL A 206 11.60 -3.35 10.89
CA VAL A 206 10.38 -4.13 11.06
C VAL A 206 9.33 -3.25 11.76
N ILE A 207 8.12 -3.20 11.21
CA ILE A 207 6.99 -2.43 11.72
C ILE A 207 5.75 -3.31 11.88
N PRO A 208 4.83 -3.01 12.80
CA PRO A 208 3.54 -3.71 12.87
C PRO A 208 2.67 -3.39 11.65
N ASP A 209 1.90 -4.38 11.19
CA ASP A 209 0.90 -4.22 10.13
C ASP A 209 -0.48 -3.80 10.68
N ASP A 210 -0.52 -2.77 11.52
CA ASP A 210 -1.72 -2.38 12.28
C ASP A 210 -2.26 -0.97 11.95
N TYR A 211 -1.64 -0.29 10.98
CA TYR A 211 -2.11 1.02 10.54
C TYR A 211 -3.54 0.95 9.99
N ARG A 212 -4.37 1.95 10.36
CA ARG A 212 -5.76 2.10 9.91
C ARG A 212 -6.60 0.81 10.01
N LYS A 213 -6.32 -0.02 11.02
CA LYS A 213 -6.90 -1.36 11.19
C LYS A 213 -8.42 -1.38 11.04
N GLU A 214 -9.15 -0.55 11.79
CA GLU A 214 -10.62 -0.49 11.74
C GLU A 214 -11.16 -0.14 10.34
N ALA A 215 -10.48 0.78 9.64
CA ALA A 215 -10.89 1.19 8.30
C ALA A 215 -10.65 0.06 7.28
N ILE A 216 -9.49 -0.57 7.33
CA ILE A 216 -9.12 -1.68 6.43
C ILE A 216 -9.98 -2.92 6.68
N GLU A 217 -10.25 -3.27 7.94
CA GLU A 217 -11.16 -4.36 8.32
C GLU A 217 -12.57 -4.10 7.80
N PHE A 218 -13.09 -2.88 7.96
CA PHE A 218 -14.41 -2.51 7.44
C PHE A 218 -14.49 -2.66 5.91
N LEU A 219 -13.44 -2.30 5.17
CA LEU A 219 -13.40 -2.48 3.71
C LEU A 219 -13.46 -3.96 3.33
N TRP A 220 -12.75 -4.81 4.07
CA TRP A 220 -12.77 -6.26 3.86
C TRP A 220 -14.13 -6.89 4.21
N ASP A 221 -14.72 -6.54 5.36
CA ASP A 221 -16.02 -7.06 5.80
C ASP A 221 -17.16 -6.72 4.83
N ASN A 222 -16.94 -5.73 3.94
CA ASN A 222 -17.88 -5.28 2.93
C ASN A 222 -17.34 -5.47 1.49
N ALA A 223 -16.32 -6.32 1.29
CA ALA A 223 -15.61 -6.47 0.02
C ALA A 223 -16.55 -6.80 -1.16
N ASP A 224 -17.56 -7.65 -0.92
CA ASP A 224 -18.60 -7.98 -1.91
C ASP A 224 -19.33 -6.73 -2.43
N ALA A 225 -19.64 -5.77 -1.55
CA ALA A 225 -20.34 -4.53 -1.93
C ALA A 225 -19.42 -3.53 -2.66
N PHE A 226 -18.12 -3.62 -2.39
CA PHE A 226 -17.06 -2.86 -3.08
C PHE A 226 -16.53 -3.59 -4.34
N HIS A 227 -17.04 -4.77 -4.68
CA HIS A 227 -16.56 -5.64 -5.76
C HIS A 227 -15.03 -5.82 -5.76
N ARG A 228 -14.46 -6.11 -4.58
CA ARG A 228 -13.02 -6.31 -4.38
C ARG A 228 -12.70 -7.60 -3.66
#